data_AF-A0AAR5P3J7-F1
#
_entry.id   AF-A0AAR5P3J7-F1
#
_cell.length_a   1.000
_cell.length_b   1.000
_cell.length_c   1.000
_cell.angle_alpha   90.00
_cell.angle_beta   90.00
_cell.angle_gamma   90.00
#
_symmetry.space_group_name_H-M   'P 1'
#
loop_
_entity.id
_entity.type
_entity.pdbx_description
1 polymer ?
#
loop_
_entity_poly.entity_id
_entity_poly.type
_entity_poly.pdbx_seq_one_letter_code
_entity_poly.pdbx_strand_id
1 'polypeptide(L)'
;KIELSESQPSLALLVERWLERTPGLEATGFNFWGKYEKSVNDLLEEQKQIALSEPVEAVKQYRLNDLEKRREVYESIFRSEIHEALLNRGERRFSHQALQGAILITFNRDEPRFSQPHQILNLLMDIDCLITKWRCKFSRMIGSSQLGTGGSSGYQYLRSTLSDRYKVFVDLFNLSTFLIPRSHIPHLTADMRSKLCLWRNGGTNDVQENGKTGLEIEENGFEEDIV
;
A
#
# COMPACT_ATOMS: atom_id res chain seq x y z
N LYS A 1 -9.82 29.91 -15.13
CA LYS A 1 -8.75 29.27 -14.30
C LYS A 1 -9.29 28.10 -13.48
N ILE A 2 -10.39 28.27 -12.73
CA ILE A 2 -11.02 27.17 -11.97
C ILE A 2 -11.55 26.07 -12.89
N GLU A 3 -12.31 26.43 -13.92
CA GLU A 3 -12.79 25.46 -14.93
C GLU A 3 -11.65 24.70 -15.63
N LEU A 4 -10.50 25.37 -15.83
CA LEU A 4 -9.30 24.74 -16.38
C LEU A 4 -8.71 23.71 -15.40
N SER A 5 -8.67 24.04 -14.10
CA SER A 5 -8.19 23.09 -13.09
C SER A 5 -9.11 21.89 -12.86
N GLU A 6 -10.41 22.02 -13.15
CA GLU A 6 -11.37 20.92 -13.06
C GLU A 6 -11.36 19.99 -14.29
N SER A 7 -11.01 20.53 -15.46
CA SER A 7 -10.95 19.76 -16.70
C SER A 7 -9.61 19.07 -16.94
N GLN A 8 -8.51 19.61 -16.40
CA GLN A 8 -7.19 19.01 -16.53
C GLN A 8 -7.05 17.74 -15.67
N PRO A 9 -6.22 16.77 -16.09
CA PRO A 9 -6.01 15.55 -15.33
C PRO A 9 -5.43 15.88 -13.95
N SER A 10 -6.17 15.49 -12.91
CA SER A 10 -5.75 15.68 -11.52
C SER A 10 -4.55 14.79 -11.18
N LEU A 11 -3.83 15.14 -10.12
CA LEU A 11 -2.76 14.30 -9.59
C LEU A 11 -3.27 12.89 -9.25
N ALA A 12 -4.49 12.78 -8.71
CA ALA A 12 -5.12 11.51 -8.39
C ALA A 12 -5.26 10.61 -9.63
N LEU A 13 -5.77 11.17 -10.74
CA LEU A 13 -5.92 10.44 -12.00
C LEU A 13 -4.57 10.01 -12.60
N LEU A 14 -3.54 10.85 -12.49
CA LEU A 14 -2.20 10.52 -12.98
C LEU A 14 -1.55 9.42 -12.14
N VAL A 15 -1.74 9.44 -10.83
CA VAL A 15 -1.28 8.40 -9.91
C VAL A 15 -2.01 7.09 -10.17
N GLU A 16 -3.33 7.13 -10.37
CA GLU A 16 -4.14 5.96 -10.73
C GLU A 16 -3.59 5.26 -11.97
N ARG A 17 -3.42 6.00 -13.09
CA ARG A 17 -2.86 5.47 -14.34
C ARG A 17 -1.42 4.97 -14.21
N TRP A 18 -0.66 5.51 -13.26
CA TRP A 18 0.68 5.01 -12.97
C TRP A 18 0.63 3.69 -12.19
N LEU A 19 -0.27 3.57 -11.21
CA LEU A 19 -0.49 2.36 -10.43
C LEU A 19 -1.01 1.19 -11.28
N GLU A 20 -1.89 1.46 -12.25
CA GLU A 20 -2.41 0.44 -13.18
C GLU A 20 -1.31 -0.21 -14.02
N ARG A 21 -0.18 0.48 -14.22
CA ARG A 21 0.99 -0.01 -14.98
C ARG A 21 2.07 -0.62 -14.09
N THR A 22 1.76 -0.92 -12.83
CA THR A 22 2.71 -1.53 -11.91
C THR A 22 3.09 -2.92 -12.43
N PRO A 23 4.39 -3.20 -12.65
CA PRO A 23 4.84 -4.49 -13.17
C PRO A 23 4.55 -5.60 -12.16
N GLY A 24 3.98 -6.72 -12.63
CA GLY A 24 3.63 -7.88 -11.81
C GLY A 24 2.12 -8.11 -11.66
N LEU A 25 1.29 -7.16 -12.11
CA LEU A 25 -0.16 -7.31 -12.19
C LEU A 25 -0.61 -8.15 -13.38
N GLU A 26 0.26 -8.39 -14.36
CA GLU A 26 -0.12 -9.08 -15.60
C GLU A 26 -0.45 -10.57 -15.34
N ALA A 27 -1.58 -11.02 -15.87
CA ALA A 27 -2.05 -12.40 -15.74
C ALA A 27 -1.11 -13.42 -16.41
N THR A 28 -0.49 -13.05 -17.53
CA THR A 28 0.48 -13.88 -18.27
C THR A 28 1.91 -13.78 -17.71
N GLY A 29 2.11 -13.00 -16.65
CA GLY A 29 3.42 -12.76 -16.02
C GLY A 29 3.48 -13.29 -14.60
N PHE A 30 3.76 -12.40 -13.64
CA PHE A 30 3.87 -12.80 -12.23
C PHE A 30 2.50 -13.18 -11.63
N ASN A 31 1.40 -12.63 -12.18
CA ASN A 31 0.03 -12.80 -11.69
C ASN A 31 -0.06 -12.60 -10.18
N PHE A 32 0.35 -11.42 -9.70
CA PHE A 32 0.31 -11.09 -8.28
C PHE A 32 -1.08 -11.32 -7.69
N TRP A 33 -2.12 -10.84 -8.38
CA TRP A 33 -3.47 -10.84 -7.85
C TRP A 33 -4.00 -12.25 -7.58
N GLY A 34 -3.84 -13.17 -8.52
CA GLY A 34 -4.25 -14.56 -8.31
C GLY A 34 -3.45 -15.27 -7.21
N LYS A 35 -2.14 -14.99 -7.08
CA LYS A 35 -1.33 -15.53 -5.98
C LYS A 35 -1.72 -14.95 -4.63
N TYR A 36 -2.03 -13.66 -4.60
CA TYR A 36 -2.46 -12.95 -3.40
C TYR A 36 -3.82 -13.49 -2.93
N GLU A 37 -4.78 -13.65 -3.83
CA GLU A 37 -6.08 -14.27 -3.54
C GLU A 37 -5.93 -15.68 -2.96
N LYS A 38 -5.10 -16.51 -3.58
CA LYS A 38 -4.79 -17.85 -3.05
C LYS A 38 -4.20 -17.77 -1.64
N SER A 39 -3.24 -16.89 -1.41
CA SER A 39 -2.57 -16.78 -0.11
C SER A 39 -3.51 -16.27 1.00
N VAL A 40 -4.44 -15.38 0.66
CA VAL A 40 -5.50 -14.94 1.57
C VAL A 40 -6.45 -16.08 1.90
N ASN A 41 -6.85 -16.88 0.90
CA ASN A 41 -7.71 -18.05 1.14
C ASN A 41 -7.03 -19.09 2.02
N ASP A 42 -5.74 -19.39 1.79
CA ASP A 42 -4.95 -20.31 2.60
C ASP A 42 -4.84 -19.80 4.06
N LEU A 43 -4.58 -18.49 4.24
CA LEU A 43 -4.56 -17.85 5.56
C LEU A 43 -5.92 -17.95 6.28
N LEU A 44 -7.02 -17.65 5.58
CA LEU A 44 -8.36 -17.69 6.17
C LEU A 44 -8.76 -19.11 6.58
N GLU A 45 -8.37 -20.13 5.80
CA GLU A 45 -8.64 -21.52 6.14
C GLU A 45 -7.78 -21.99 7.33
N GLU A 46 -6.49 -21.63 7.38
CA GLU A 46 -5.63 -21.90 8.53
C GLU A 46 -6.22 -21.30 9.83
N GLN A 47 -6.63 -20.03 9.78
CA GLN A 47 -7.24 -19.36 10.93
C GLN A 47 -8.56 -20.00 11.34
N LYS A 48 -9.35 -20.49 10.37
CA LYS A 48 -10.59 -21.23 10.65
C LYS A 48 -10.31 -22.54 11.39
N GLN A 49 -9.28 -23.29 10.98
CA GLN A 49 -8.90 -24.51 11.70
C GLN A 49 -8.43 -24.22 13.12
N ILE A 50 -7.65 -23.14 13.31
CA ILE A 50 -7.24 -22.66 14.64
C ILE A 50 -8.46 -22.30 15.49
N ALA A 51 -9.44 -21.58 14.93
CA ALA A 51 -10.67 -21.23 15.63
C ALA A 51 -11.49 -22.47 16.03
N LEU A 52 -11.57 -23.48 15.16
CA LEU A 52 -12.30 -24.72 15.44
C LEU A 52 -11.65 -25.58 16.53
N SER A 53 -10.31 -25.51 16.65
CA SER A 53 -9.55 -26.21 17.69
C SER A 53 -9.63 -25.57 19.09
N GLU A 54 -10.22 -24.38 19.20
CA GLU A 54 -10.33 -23.66 20.47
C GLU A 54 -11.30 -24.37 21.44
N PRO A 55 -10.86 -24.72 22.67
CA PRO A 55 -11.70 -25.45 23.62
C PRO A 55 -12.83 -24.61 24.23
N VAL A 56 -12.66 -23.28 24.30
CA VAL A 56 -13.64 -22.38 24.90
C VAL A 56 -14.65 -21.91 23.84
N GLU A 57 -15.90 -22.35 23.95
CA GLU A 57 -16.95 -22.09 22.95
C GLU A 57 -17.19 -20.59 22.71
N ALA A 58 -17.14 -19.75 23.74
CA ALA A 58 -17.29 -18.30 23.59
C ALA A 58 -16.16 -17.68 22.75
N VAL A 59 -14.91 -18.13 22.95
CA VAL A 59 -13.75 -17.65 22.20
C VAL A 59 -13.78 -18.17 20.77
N LYS A 60 -14.19 -19.43 20.58
CA LYS A 60 -14.41 -20.03 19.27
C LYS A 60 -15.42 -19.24 18.44
N GLN A 61 -16.60 -18.94 19.00
CA GLN A 61 -17.63 -18.15 18.31
C GLN A 61 -17.14 -16.74 17.97
N TYR A 62 -16.42 -16.09 18.89
CA TYR A 62 -15.81 -14.79 18.63
C TYR A 62 -14.84 -14.83 17.45
N ARG A 63 -13.92 -15.82 17.42
CA ARG A 63 -12.96 -15.97 16.33
C ARG A 63 -13.63 -16.28 14.99
N LEU A 64 -14.68 -17.12 14.98
CA LEU A 64 -15.41 -17.42 13.74
C LEU A 64 -16.12 -16.18 13.17
N ASN A 65 -16.72 -15.36 14.03
CA ASN A 65 -17.36 -14.10 13.61
C ASN A 65 -16.32 -13.08 13.10
N ASP A 66 -15.18 -12.95 13.77
CA ASP A 66 -14.08 -12.10 13.29
C ASP A 66 -13.55 -12.57 11.91
N LEU A 67 -13.43 -13.87 11.70
CA LEU A 67 -13.02 -14.45 10.43
C LEU A 67 -14.04 -14.19 9.30
N GLU A 68 -15.34 -14.25 9.61
CA GLU A 68 -16.39 -13.93 8.65
C GLU A 68 -16.31 -12.46 8.21
N LYS A 69 -16.18 -11.52 9.16
CA LYS A 69 -15.95 -10.10 8.85
C LYS A 69 -14.69 -9.87 8.03
N ARG A 70 -13.60 -10.56 8.38
CA ARG A 70 -12.34 -10.45 7.63
C ARG A 70 -12.46 -11.00 6.21
N ARG A 71 -13.24 -12.07 6.01
CA ARG A 71 -13.57 -12.60 4.68
C ARG A 71 -14.35 -11.57 3.87
N GLU A 72 -15.38 -10.93 4.43
CA GLU A 72 -16.15 -9.88 3.75
C GLU A 72 -15.25 -8.72 3.29
N VAL A 73 -14.32 -8.30 4.15
CA VAL A 73 -13.34 -7.26 3.83
C VAL A 73 -12.48 -7.64 2.62
N TYR A 74 -11.97 -8.88 2.56
CA TYR A 74 -11.20 -9.34 1.40
C TYR A 74 -12.07 -9.58 0.15
N GLU A 75 -13.30 -10.08 0.29
CA GLU A 75 -14.25 -10.22 -0.82
C GLU A 75 -14.51 -8.87 -1.49
N SER A 76 -14.53 -7.78 -0.71
CA SER A 76 -14.72 -6.42 -1.23
C SER A 76 -13.62 -5.93 -2.18
N ILE A 77 -12.43 -6.56 -2.16
CA ILE A 77 -11.35 -6.26 -3.11
C ILE A 77 -11.27 -7.30 -4.22
N PHE A 78 -11.61 -8.57 -3.96
CA PHE A 78 -11.54 -9.62 -4.99
C PHE A 78 -12.70 -9.55 -5.99
N ARG A 79 -13.91 -9.17 -5.56
CA ARG A 79 -15.06 -9.00 -6.46
C ARG A 79 -15.08 -7.60 -7.05
N SER A 80 -14.93 -7.50 -8.38
CA SER A 80 -14.96 -6.22 -9.10
C SER A 80 -16.28 -5.47 -8.88
N GLU A 81 -17.42 -6.18 -8.84
CA GLU A 81 -18.73 -5.53 -8.70
C GLU A 81 -18.88 -4.80 -7.35
N ILE A 82 -18.37 -5.41 -6.27
CA ILE A 82 -18.40 -4.79 -4.93
C ILE A 82 -17.48 -3.57 -4.92
N HIS A 83 -16.30 -3.67 -5.52
CA HIS A 83 -15.38 -2.54 -5.60
C HIS A 83 -15.95 -1.37 -6.41
N GLU A 84 -16.58 -1.64 -7.55
CA GLU A 84 -17.25 -0.62 -8.37
C GLU A 84 -18.42 0.03 -7.63
N ALA A 85 -19.21 -0.73 -6.87
CA ALA A 85 -20.26 -0.18 -6.03
C ALA A 85 -19.72 0.79 -4.97
N LEU A 86 -18.57 0.49 -4.35
CA LEU A 86 -17.91 1.37 -3.38
C LEU A 86 -17.31 2.62 -4.02
N LEU A 87 -16.80 2.49 -5.26
CA LEU A 87 -16.31 3.61 -6.04
C LEU A 87 -17.46 4.57 -6.39
N ASN A 88 -18.60 4.04 -6.86
CA ASN A 88 -19.79 4.83 -7.19
C ASN A 88 -20.40 5.55 -5.99
N ARG A 89 -20.31 4.97 -4.78
CA ARG A 89 -20.73 5.61 -3.53
C ARG A 89 -19.75 6.68 -3.02
N GLY A 90 -18.56 6.75 -3.60
CA GLY A 90 -17.51 7.64 -3.14
C GLY A 90 -16.88 7.17 -1.82
N GLU A 91 -16.93 5.88 -1.51
CA GLU A 91 -16.17 5.27 -0.40
C GLU A 91 -14.75 4.88 -0.83
N ARG A 92 -14.56 4.60 -2.12
CA ARG A 92 -13.25 4.43 -2.78
C ARG A 92 -13.04 5.48 -3.87
N ARG A 93 -11.80 5.68 -4.30
CA ARG A 93 -11.41 6.65 -5.35
C ARG A 93 -10.67 5.98 -6.50
N PHE A 94 -9.79 5.03 -6.21
CA PHE A 94 -8.99 4.32 -7.20
C PHE A 94 -9.79 3.27 -7.96
N SER A 95 -9.41 3.09 -9.22
CA SER A 95 -9.79 1.92 -10.02
C SER A 95 -9.32 0.61 -9.38
N HIS A 96 -9.94 -0.50 -9.79
CA HIS A 96 -9.62 -1.83 -9.25
C HIS A 96 -8.14 -2.17 -9.48
N GLN A 97 -7.66 -1.94 -10.70
CA GLN A 97 -6.28 -2.22 -11.07
C GLN A 97 -5.27 -1.31 -10.34
N ALA A 98 -5.61 -0.02 -10.14
CA ALA A 98 -4.76 0.88 -9.36
C ALA A 98 -4.65 0.43 -7.90
N LEU A 99 -5.75 -0.04 -7.30
CA LEU A 99 -5.75 -0.59 -5.94
C LEU A 99 -4.85 -1.84 -5.85
N GLN A 100 -4.93 -2.74 -6.84
CA GLN A 100 -4.03 -3.91 -6.91
C GLN A 100 -2.55 -3.50 -6.96
N GLY A 101 -2.22 -2.50 -7.79
CA GLY A 101 -0.86 -1.97 -7.89
C GLY A 101 -0.36 -1.36 -6.58
N ALA A 102 -1.22 -0.61 -5.89
CA ALA A 102 -0.88 -0.01 -4.60
C ALA A 102 -0.63 -1.08 -3.52
N ILE A 103 -1.45 -2.14 -3.49
CA ILE A 103 -1.26 -3.30 -2.61
C ILE A 103 0.08 -4.00 -2.93
N LEU A 104 0.37 -4.25 -4.22
CA LEU A 104 1.59 -4.89 -4.67
C LEU A 104 2.86 -4.11 -4.24
N ILE A 105 2.86 -2.79 -4.44
CA ILE A 105 3.96 -1.90 -4.02
C ILE A 105 4.12 -1.95 -2.51
N THR A 106 3.03 -1.94 -1.76
CA THR A 106 3.05 -1.94 -0.29
C THR A 106 3.66 -3.24 0.27
N PHE A 107 3.32 -4.39 -0.31
CA PHE A 107 3.90 -5.67 0.10
C PHE A 107 5.38 -5.82 -0.27
N ASN A 108 5.80 -5.27 -1.41
CA ASN A 108 7.16 -5.42 -1.93
C ASN A 108 8.02 -4.16 -1.75
N ARG A 109 7.71 -3.34 -0.74
CA ARG A 109 8.41 -2.06 -0.47
C ARG A 109 9.92 -2.18 -0.22
N ASP A 110 10.37 -3.36 0.17
CA ASP A 110 11.78 -3.66 0.44
C ASP A 110 12.58 -3.91 -0.86
N GLU A 111 11.90 -4.10 -1.99
CA GLU A 111 12.54 -4.28 -3.31
C GLU A 111 13.02 -2.93 -3.89
N PRO A 112 14.23 -2.85 -4.49
CA PRO A 112 14.81 -1.59 -4.97
C PRO A 112 13.89 -0.80 -5.91
N ARG A 113 13.20 -1.47 -6.84
CA ARG A 113 12.27 -0.81 -7.77
C ARG A 113 10.96 -0.34 -7.13
N PHE A 114 10.55 -0.89 -6.00
CA PHE A 114 9.32 -0.52 -5.30
C PHE A 114 9.53 0.36 -4.07
N SER A 115 10.76 0.48 -3.58
CA SER A 115 11.12 1.38 -2.48
C SER A 115 10.73 2.84 -2.76
N GLN A 116 11.12 3.37 -3.93
CA GLN A 116 10.78 4.74 -4.33
C GLN A 116 9.27 4.94 -4.59
N PRO A 117 8.59 4.06 -5.36
CA PRO A 117 7.13 4.08 -5.46
C PRO A 117 6.42 4.10 -4.11
N HIS A 118 6.86 3.28 -3.15
CA HIS A 118 6.26 3.25 -1.81
C HIS A 118 6.46 4.58 -1.06
N GLN A 119 7.64 5.22 -1.20
CA GLN A 119 7.87 6.56 -0.65
C GLN A 119 6.91 7.60 -1.25
N ILE A 120 6.67 7.56 -2.56
CA ILE A 120 5.68 8.45 -3.21
C ILE A 120 4.29 8.25 -2.61
N LEU A 121 3.84 7.00 -2.44
CA LEU A 121 2.53 6.72 -1.82
C LEU A 121 2.43 7.27 -0.39
N ASN A 122 3.51 7.14 0.40
CA ASN A 122 3.55 7.72 1.75
C ASN A 122 3.48 9.25 1.72
N LEU A 123 4.21 9.90 0.82
CA LEU A 123 4.17 11.36 0.66
C LEU A 123 2.78 11.86 0.22
N LEU A 124 2.07 11.09 -0.61
CA LEU A 124 0.69 11.41 -0.99
C LEU A 124 -0.27 11.36 0.22
N MET A 125 -0.12 10.34 1.08
CA MET A 125 -0.86 10.29 2.35
C MET A 125 -0.49 11.46 3.27
N ASP A 126 0.79 11.82 3.34
CA ASP A 126 1.26 12.95 4.14
C ASP A 126 0.63 14.27 3.68
N ILE A 127 0.49 14.49 2.36
CA ILE A 127 -0.19 15.66 1.80
C ILE A 127 -1.64 15.75 2.30
N ASP A 128 -2.42 14.66 2.20
CA ASP A 128 -3.81 14.63 2.70
C ASP A 128 -3.89 14.88 4.21
N CYS A 129 -2.98 14.27 4.98
CA CYS A 129 -2.87 14.50 6.41
C CYS A 129 -2.54 15.95 6.75
N LEU A 130 -1.60 16.58 6.04
CA LEU A 130 -1.18 17.96 6.28
C LEU A 130 -2.27 18.95 5.92
N ILE A 131 -2.99 18.75 4.81
CA ILE A 131 -4.16 19.56 4.44
C ILE A 131 -5.24 19.45 5.51
N THR A 132 -5.52 18.25 6.01
CA THR A 132 -6.53 18.03 7.06
C THR A 132 -6.11 18.69 8.38
N LYS A 133 -4.84 18.57 8.78
CA LYS A 133 -4.28 19.25 9.97
C LYS A 133 -4.38 20.76 9.83
N TRP A 134 -4.06 21.31 8.65
CA TRP A 134 -4.20 22.74 8.37
C TRP A 134 -5.65 23.21 8.51
N ARG A 135 -6.62 22.50 7.89
CA ARG A 135 -8.06 22.81 8.03
C ARG A 135 -8.51 22.79 9.49
N CYS A 136 -8.04 21.81 10.27
CA CYS A 136 -8.37 21.71 11.69
C CYS A 136 -7.83 22.91 12.48
N LYS A 137 -6.55 23.25 12.29
CA LYS A 137 -5.93 24.42 12.93
C LYS A 137 -6.66 25.71 12.57
N PHE A 138 -6.98 25.90 11.29
CA PHE A 138 -7.71 27.07 10.80
C PHE A 138 -9.12 27.17 11.42
N SER A 139 -9.87 26.05 11.46
CA SER A 139 -11.20 26.02 12.09
C SER A 139 -11.18 26.39 13.58
N ARG A 140 -10.14 25.99 14.32
CA ARG A 140 -9.99 26.31 15.74
C ARG A 140 -9.61 27.77 15.96
N MET A 141 -8.80 28.34 15.08
CA MET A 141 -8.32 29.71 15.18
C MET A 141 -9.44 30.76 15.02
N ILE A 142 -10.46 30.46 14.20
CA ILE A 142 -11.58 31.39 13.93
C ILE A 142 -12.61 31.42 15.08
N GLY A 143 -12.64 30.39 15.95
CA GLY A 143 -13.60 30.29 17.05
C GLY A 143 -15.02 29.93 16.59
N SER A 144 -15.89 29.55 17.55
CA SER A 144 -17.20 28.94 17.28
C SER A 144 -18.35 29.91 16.99
N SER A 145 -18.18 31.20 17.28
CA SER A 145 -19.33 32.06 17.65
C SER A 145 -19.66 33.17 16.64
N GLN A 146 -18.92 33.28 15.53
CA GLN A 146 -19.16 34.29 14.51
C GLN A 146 -19.59 33.68 13.19
N LEU A 147 -20.67 34.23 12.63
CA LEU A 147 -21.08 33.97 11.26
C LEU A 147 -19.91 34.31 10.34
N GLY A 148 -19.61 33.45 9.38
CA GLY A 148 -18.48 33.67 8.48
C GLY A 148 -18.71 34.94 7.66
N THR A 149 -17.67 35.77 7.52
CA THR A 149 -17.73 37.00 6.72
C THR A 149 -18.02 36.75 5.23
N GLY A 150 -17.85 35.51 4.77
CA GLY A 150 -18.24 35.05 3.43
C GLY A 150 -19.66 34.46 3.32
N GLY A 151 -20.52 34.64 4.32
CA GLY A 151 -21.92 34.15 4.29
C GLY A 151 -22.12 32.69 4.70
N SER A 152 -21.06 32.01 5.15
CA SER A 152 -21.15 30.64 5.68
C SER A 152 -21.47 30.63 7.18
N SER A 153 -21.85 29.45 7.72
CA SER A 153 -21.99 29.22 9.16
C SER A 153 -20.66 29.26 9.94
N GLY A 154 -19.57 29.72 9.32
CA GLY A 154 -18.25 29.90 9.92
C GLY A 154 -17.66 28.57 10.38
N TYR A 155 -17.58 28.39 11.70
CA TYR A 155 -16.98 27.22 12.33
C TYR A 155 -17.63 25.89 11.91
N GLN A 156 -18.97 25.83 11.83
CA GLN A 156 -19.66 24.57 11.50
C GLN A 156 -19.36 24.12 10.07
N TYR A 157 -19.33 25.06 9.11
CA TYR A 157 -18.91 24.79 7.74
C TYR A 157 -17.47 24.25 7.71
N LEU A 158 -16.51 24.95 8.33
CA LEU A 158 -15.10 24.52 8.35
C LEU A 158 -14.93 23.15 9.00
N ARG A 159 -15.65 22.87 10.08
CA ARG A 159 -15.64 21.57 10.75
C ARG A 159 -16.16 20.44 9.83
N SER A 160 -17.16 20.72 8.99
CA SER A 160 -17.65 19.75 8.00
C SER A 160 -16.63 19.40 6.92
N THR A 161 -15.62 20.26 6.69
CA THR A 161 -14.51 20.03 5.74
C THR A 161 -13.41 19.11 6.29
N LEU A 162 -13.48 18.73 7.57
CA LEU A 162 -12.56 17.77 8.21
C LEU A 162 -12.94 16.30 7.95
N SER A 163 -13.95 16.06 7.12
CA SER A 163 -14.42 14.74 6.74
C SER A 163 -13.51 14.10 5.68
N ASP A 164 -13.45 12.76 5.67
CA ASP A 164 -12.74 11.95 4.67
C ASP A 164 -13.25 12.16 3.24
N ARG A 165 -14.43 12.79 3.06
CA ARG A 165 -14.92 13.24 1.75
C ARG A 165 -13.91 14.13 1.00
N TYR A 166 -13.07 14.85 1.72
CA TYR A 166 -12.05 15.74 1.16
C TYR A 166 -10.64 15.15 1.13
N LYS A 167 -10.47 13.88 1.54
CA LYS A 167 -9.21 13.16 1.34
C LYS A 167 -9.20 12.59 -0.07
N VAL A 168 -8.15 12.91 -0.82
CA VAL A 168 -8.05 12.51 -2.23
C VAL A 168 -7.56 11.07 -2.35
N PHE A 169 -6.61 10.68 -1.50
CA PHE A 169 -5.95 9.38 -1.48
C PHE A 169 -6.43 8.51 -0.32
N VAL A 170 -7.75 8.55 -0.02
CA VAL A 170 -8.36 7.78 1.09
C VAL A 170 -8.05 6.28 1.00
N ASP A 171 -7.96 5.73 -0.21
CA ASP A 171 -7.69 4.31 -0.43
C ASP A 171 -6.31 3.89 0.07
N LEU A 172 -5.30 4.79 0.01
CA LEU A 172 -3.96 4.50 0.52
C LEU A 172 -3.95 4.24 2.02
N PHE A 173 -4.77 4.95 2.79
CA PHE A 173 -4.94 4.71 4.23
C PHE A 173 -5.61 3.36 4.49
N ASN A 174 -6.58 3.00 3.65
CA ASN A 174 -7.32 1.75 3.74
C ASN A 174 -6.51 0.52 3.30
N LEU A 175 -5.34 0.68 2.68
CA LEU A 175 -4.46 -0.44 2.31
C LEU A 175 -4.02 -1.28 3.51
N SER A 176 -3.88 -0.65 4.68
CA SER A 176 -3.51 -1.32 5.92
C SER A 176 -4.48 -2.44 6.30
N THR A 177 -5.76 -2.29 5.95
CA THR A 177 -6.82 -3.28 6.17
C THR A 177 -6.60 -4.58 5.37
N PHE A 178 -5.87 -4.49 4.25
CA PHE A 178 -5.66 -5.63 3.34
C PHE A 178 -4.30 -6.31 3.56
N LEU A 179 -3.52 -5.92 4.58
CA LEU A 179 -2.23 -6.54 4.84
C LEU A 179 -2.40 -7.96 5.41
N ILE A 180 -1.53 -8.86 4.97
CA ILE A 180 -1.38 -10.23 5.48
C ILE A 180 0.00 -10.44 6.12
N PRO A 181 0.17 -11.45 7.00
CA PRO A 181 1.46 -11.78 7.57
C PRO A 181 2.54 -12.03 6.50
N ARG A 182 3.80 -11.68 6.81
CA ARG A 182 4.92 -11.80 5.86
C ARG A 182 5.13 -13.23 5.34
N SER A 183 4.76 -14.25 6.12
CA SER A 183 4.81 -15.67 5.75
C SER A 183 3.89 -16.04 4.59
N HIS A 184 2.76 -15.33 4.45
CA HIS A 184 1.74 -15.61 3.44
C HIS A 184 1.85 -14.66 2.23
N ILE A 185 2.83 -13.76 2.20
CA ILE A 185 3.04 -12.89 1.03
C ILE A 185 3.58 -13.75 -0.13
N PRO A 186 2.96 -13.69 -1.33
CA PRO A 186 3.48 -14.39 -2.50
C PRO A 186 4.95 -14.06 -2.77
N HIS A 187 5.83 -15.05 -2.69
CA HIS A 187 7.24 -14.85 -2.99
C HIS A 187 7.43 -14.43 -4.45
N LEU A 188 8.31 -13.44 -4.66
CA LEU A 188 8.74 -13.02 -5.98
C LEU A 188 9.53 -14.16 -6.64
N THR A 189 9.18 -14.49 -7.89
CA THR A 189 9.97 -15.45 -8.68
C THR A 189 11.34 -14.85 -8.99
N ALA A 190 12.35 -15.69 -9.25
CA ALA A 190 13.70 -15.22 -9.59
C ALA A 190 13.71 -14.26 -10.79
N ASP A 191 12.86 -14.51 -11.79
CA ASP A 191 12.67 -13.64 -12.94
C ASP A 191 12.06 -12.29 -12.56
N MET A 192 11.07 -12.29 -11.66
CA MET A 192 10.45 -11.06 -11.19
C MET A 192 11.43 -10.26 -10.33
N ARG A 193 12.15 -10.91 -9.41
CA ARG A 193 13.21 -10.27 -8.62
C ARG A 193 14.29 -9.68 -9.54
N SER A 194 14.70 -10.40 -10.59
CA SER A 194 15.67 -9.89 -11.56
C SER A 194 15.13 -8.67 -12.33
N LYS A 195 13.85 -8.67 -12.72
CA LYS A 195 13.18 -7.50 -13.31
C LYS A 195 13.05 -6.35 -12.31
N LEU A 196 13.03 -6.64 -11.01
CA LEU A 196 12.89 -5.66 -9.93
C LEU A 196 14.23 -5.13 -9.40
N CYS A 197 15.32 -5.87 -9.59
CA CYS A 197 16.67 -5.45 -9.27
C CYS A 197 17.30 -4.78 -10.50
N LEU A 198 17.54 -3.47 -10.40
CA LEU A 198 18.19 -2.67 -11.45
C LEU A 198 19.68 -3.00 -11.70
N TRP A 199 20.20 -4.09 -11.14
CA TRP A 199 21.63 -4.43 -11.16
C TRP A 199 22.09 -5.18 -12.41
N ARG A 200 21.18 -5.67 -13.26
CA ARG A 200 21.55 -6.40 -14.49
C ARG A 200 21.51 -5.48 -15.72
N ASN A 201 22.37 -4.47 -15.73
CA ASN A 201 22.80 -3.78 -16.95
C ASN A 201 24.18 -3.12 -16.75
N GLY A 202 25.14 -3.90 -16.25
CA GLY A 202 26.56 -3.67 -16.42
C GLY A 202 27.13 -4.95 -17.01
N GLY A 203 27.55 -4.91 -18.27
CA GLY A 203 27.85 -6.10 -19.06
C GLY A 203 28.93 -6.99 -18.45
N THR A 204 28.72 -8.30 -18.54
CA THR A 204 29.79 -9.29 -18.53
C THR A 204 29.51 -10.27 -19.66
N ASN A 205 30.02 -9.92 -20.84
CA ASN A 205 30.57 -10.95 -21.71
C ASN A 205 31.74 -11.57 -20.95
N ASP A 206 31.78 -12.90 -20.94
CA ASP A 206 32.91 -13.75 -20.58
C ASP A 206 33.54 -13.54 -19.20
N VAL A 207 33.09 -14.34 -18.24
CA VAL A 207 34.02 -14.88 -17.23
C VAL A 207 33.90 -16.40 -17.28
N GLN A 208 34.84 -17.00 -18.00
CA GLN A 208 35.13 -18.42 -17.91
C GLN A 208 35.48 -18.74 -16.46
N GLU A 209 34.77 -19.70 -15.88
CA GLU A 209 35.23 -20.41 -14.68
C GLU A 209 36.61 -21.00 -14.96
N ASN A 210 37.64 -20.48 -14.31
CA ASN A 210 38.91 -21.17 -14.16
C ASN A 210 39.23 -21.26 -12.67
N GLY A 211 39.35 -22.50 -12.21
CA GLY A 211 39.55 -22.83 -10.82
C GLY A 211 40.96 -22.57 -10.29
N LYS A 212 41.04 -22.71 -8.96
CA LYS A 212 42.23 -23.00 -8.16
C LYS A 212 43.42 -22.05 -8.29
N THR A 213 43.51 -21.13 -7.33
CA THR A 213 44.71 -20.73 -6.56
C THR A 213 44.19 -19.72 -5.53
N GLY A 214 44.09 -19.98 -4.22
CA GLY A 214 45.22 -20.27 -3.33
C GLY A 214 45.95 -18.95 -3.05
N LEU A 215 45.46 -18.13 -2.12
CA LEU A 215 46.21 -16.99 -1.58
C LEU A 215 45.90 -16.82 -0.08
N GLU A 216 47.01 -16.81 0.65
CA GLU A 216 47.19 -16.81 2.08
C GLU A 216 46.74 -15.47 2.71
N ILE A 217 46.29 -15.54 3.96
CA ILE A 217 45.98 -14.37 4.78
C ILE A 217 47.28 -13.95 5.47
N GLU A 218 47.88 -12.84 5.03
CA GLU A 218 48.93 -12.18 5.80
C GLU A 218 48.29 -11.27 6.86
N GLU A 219 48.56 -11.60 8.12
CA GLU A 219 48.22 -10.81 9.31
C GLU A 219 49.10 -9.54 9.36
N ASN A 220 48.47 -8.38 9.21
CA ASN A 220 49.14 -7.10 9.49
C ASN A 220 49.05 -6.79 10.99
N GLY A 221 50.19 -6.92 11.67
CA GLY A 221 50.42 -6.40 13.01
C GLY A 221 50.51 -4.87 13.01
N PHE A 222 49.79 -4.25 13.95
CA PHE A 222 50.03 -2.88 14.42
C PHE A 222 49.94 -2.91 15.95
N GLU A 223 51.11 -3.01 16.59
CA GLU A 223 51.38 -2.62 17.99
C GLU A 223 51.99 -1.22 17.94
N GLU A 224 51.38 -0.24 18.61
CA GLU A 224 51.89 0.58 19.74
C GLU A 224 51.68 2.05 19.29
N ASP A 225 51.35 3.06 20.08
CA ASP A 225 51.18 3.16 21.52
C ASP A 225 50.40 4.44 21.90
N ILE A 226 50.01 4.45 23.15
CA ILE A 226 49.22 5.39 23.95
C ILE A 226 49.83 6.80 24.09
N VAL A 227 49.00 7.86 24.01
CA VAL A 227 48.83 8.95 25.03
C VAL A 227 47.38 9.41 25.02
#